data_AF-M0ZPF0-F1
#
_entry.id   AF-M0ZPF0-F1
#
_cell.length_a   1.000
_cell.length_b   1.000
_cell.length_c   1.000
_cell.angle_alpha   90.00
_cell.angle_beta   90.00
_cell.angle_gamma   90.00
#
_symmetry.space_group_name_H-M   'P 1'
#
loop_
_entity.id
_entity.type
_entity.pdbx_description
1 polymer ?
#
loop_
_entity_poly.entity_id
_entity_poly.type
_entity_poly.pdbx_seq_one_letter_code
_entity_poly.pdbx_strand_id
1 'polypeptide(L)'
;MKLQTEVFFASIDQRNERAAGESACTALVAVIADWLHSNPEEMPIKSQLDSLIREGSLEWRNLCENRTYRERFPDKHFDLETVVQAKVRPLSVVPEKSFIGFFHPEGIEDEGFDFLKDAMSFDNIWDEITKSVQDSPSHGECFVYIVSWNDHFFILKVERDAYYIIDTLGERLYEGCNQAFILKFDRDTTILQLPNTSQQSDEKPASTKKEQTDKKQAINEGKIVSNNTNEKMEESTVAFRDKVPENEDEPSLVCKGKETCKEYIKSFFGRNPH
;
A
#
# COMPACT_ATOMS: atom_id res chain seq x y z
N MET A 1 13.57 -1.02 5.06
CA MET A 1 12.78 -1.96 4.25
C MET A 1 12.38 -1.29 2.94
N LYS A 2 12.42 -2.05 1.84
CA LYS A 2 11.99 -1.68 0.49
C LYS A 2 11.13 -2.82 -0.06
N LEU A 3 9.88 -2.52 -0.38
CA LEU A 3 8.96 -3.46 -1.03
C LEU A 3 9.22 -3.49 -2.54
N GLN A 4 9.30 -4.69 -3.12
CA GLN A 4 9.29 -4.92 -4.56
C GLN A 4 8.06 -5.77 -4.91
N THR A 5 7.08 -5.14 -5.54
CA THR A 5 5.76 -5.71 -5.83
C THR A 5 5.20 -5.05 -7.10
N GLU A 6 4.19 -5.68 -7.71
CA GLU A 6 3.42 -5.01 -8.75
C GLU A 6 2.51 -3.95 -8.13
N VAL A 7 2.55 -2.75 -8.71
CA VAL A 7 1.72 -1.61 -8.28
C VAL A 7 0.87 -1.15 -9.45
N PHE A 8 -0.42 -1.02 -9.21
CA PHE A 8 -1.37 -0.48 -10.17
C PHE A 8 -1.96 0.82 -9.65
N PHE A 9 -1.92 1.88 -10.47
CA PHE A 9 -2.39 3.20 -10.09
C PHE A 9 -3.66 3.62 -10.82
N ALA A 10 -4.58 4.22 -10.07
CA ALA A 10 -5.66 5.04 -10.59
C ALA A 10 -5.12 6.35 -11.21
N SER A 11 -5.98 7.13 -11.85
CA SER A 11 -5.65 8.51 -12.29
C SER A 11 -5.89 9.54 -11.19
N ILE A 12 -6.64 9.18 -10.16
CA ILE A 12 -7.05 10.04 -9.04
C ILE A 12 -6.98 9.25 -7.73
N ASP A 13 -6.90 9.96 -6.63
CA ASP A 13 -7.18 9.45 -5.29
C ASP A 13 -8.47 10.10 -4.75
N GLN A 14 -8.82 9.78 -3.50
CA GLN A 14 -10.02 10.32 -2.86
C GLN A 14 -9.97 11.85 -2.66
N ARG A 15 -8.77 12.43 -2.53
CA ARG A 15 -8.55 13.87 -2.30
C ARG A 15 -8.57 14.69 -3.59
N ASN A 16 -8.50 14.05 -4.75
CA ASN A 16 -8.55 14.73 -6.03
C ASN A 16 -9.82 15.59 -6.15
N GLU A 17 -9.72 16.79 -6.71
CA GLU A 17 -10.86 17.71 -6.90
C GLU A 17 -12.02 17.07 -7.67
N ARG A 18 -11.73 16.15 -8.59
CA ARG A 18 -12.76 15.41 -9.36
C ARG A 18 -13.50 14.37 -8.53
N ALA A 19 -12.89 13.88 -7.46
CA ALA A 19 -13.51 12.99 -6.49
C ALA A 19 -14.24 13.79 -5.41
N ALA A 20 -13.61 14.85 -4.89
CA ALA A 20 -14.10 15.67 -3.79
C ALA A 20 -14.55 14.82 -2.59
N GLY A 21 -13.68 13.90 -2.16
CA GLY A 21 -13.95 12.94 -1.09
C GLY A 21 -12.81 12.88 -0.07
N GLU A 22 -12.38 14.01 0.48
CA GLU A 22 -11.23 14.08 1.39
C GLU A 22 -11.33 13.09 2.57
N SER A 23 -12.56 12.88 3.05
CA SER A 23 -12.94 12.02 4.18
C SER A 23 -13.80 10.81 3.76
N ALA A 24 -13.80 10.46 2.47
CA ALA A 24 -14.73 9.48 1.90
C ALA A 24 -14.28 8.01 2.05
N CYS A 25 -13.19 7.73 2.76
CA CYS A 25 -12.56 6.39 2.79
C CYS A 25 -13.55 5.28 3.15
N THR A 26 -14.47 5.48 4.11
CA THR A 26 -15.47 4.47 4.50
C THR A 26 -16.54 4.20 3.44
N ALA A 27 -17.01 5.23 2.73
CA ALA A 27 -17.93 5.05 1.60
C ALA A 27 -17.23 4.40 0.41
N LEU A 28 -15.97 4.78 0.16
CA LEU A 28 -15.14 4.24 -0.92
C LEU A 28 -14.89 2.74 -0.76
N VAL A 29 -14.47 2.29 0.43
CA VAL A 29 -14.28 0.85 0.68
C VAL A 29 -15.59 0.08 0.55
N ALA A 30 -16.74 0.66 0.92
CA ALA A 30 -18.04 0.00 0.73
C ALA A 30 -18.38 -0.19 -0.75
N VAL A 31 -18.16 0.83 -1.58
CA VAL A 31 -18.37 0.75 -3.04
C VAL A 31 -17.40 -0.23 -3.70
N ILE A 32 -16.12 -0.20 -3.33
CA ILE A 32 -15.10 -1.09 -3.89
C ILE A 32 -15.35 -2.54 -3.45
N ALA A 33 -15.73 -2.78 -2.19
CA ALA A 33 -16.03 -4.13 -1.70
C ALA A 33 -17.22 -4.76 -2.44
N ASP A 34 -18.29 -3.99 -2.65
CA ASP A 34 -19.46 -4.45 -3.42
C ASP A 34 -19.10 -4.79 -4.87
N TRP A 35 -18.25 -3.96 -5.50
CA TRP A 35 -17.74 -4.24 -6.84
C TRP A 35 -16.90 -5.52 -6.88
N LEU A 36 -15.99 -5.73 -5.93
CA LEU A 36 -15.17 -6.94 -5.86
C LEU A 36 -16.00 -8.20 -5.62
N HIS A 37 -17.03 -8.12 -4.78
CA HIS A 37 -17.97 -9.22 -4.59
C HIS A 37 -18.75 -9.56 -5.86
N SER A 38 -19.08 -8.55 -6.66
CA SER A 38 -19.76 -8.74 -7.95
C SER A 38 -18.81 -9.23 -9.06
N ASN A 39 -17.50 -9.10 -8.87
CA ASN A 39 -16.46 -9.43 -9.86
C ASN A 39 -15.29 -10.20 -9.19
N PRO A 40 -15.52 -11.41 -8.63
CA PRO A 40 -14.57 -12.08 -7.74
C PRO A 40 -13.23 -12.43 -8.41
N GLU A 41 -13.26 -12.80 -9.68
CA GLU A 41 -12.08 -13.19 -10.47
C GLU A 41 -11.38 -12.00 -11.14
N GLU A 42 -11.87 -10.78 -10.92
CA GLU A 42 -11.36 -9.59 -11.59
C GLU A 42 -10.74 -8.60 -10.61
N MET A 43 -9.97 -7.67 -11.19
CA MET A 43 -9.47 -6.47 -10.53
C MET A 43 -9.85 -5.27 -11.41
N PRO A 44 -10.23 -4.12 -10.82
CA PRO A 44 -10.72 -3.00 -11.60
C PRO A 44 -9.59 -2.42 -12.46
N ILE A 45 -9.86 -2.22 -13.74
CA ILE A 45 -8.95 -1.46 -14.61
C ILE A 45 -8.98 0.03 -14.22
N LYS A 46 -8.10 0.83 -14.82
CA LYS A 46 -7.80 2.19 -14.32
C LYS A 46 -9.03 3.08 -14.37
N SER A 47 -9.78 3.02 -15.47
CA SER A 47 -11.03 3.76 -15.63
C SER A 47 -12.15 3.27 -14.71
N GLN A 48 -12.18 1.97 -14.38
CA GLN A 48 -13.13 1.40 -13.42
C GLN A 48 -12.79 1.88 -12.01
N LEU A 49 -11.52 1.80 -11.58
CA LEU A 49 -11.09 2.28 -10.27
C LEU A 49 -11.34 3.79 -10.11
N ASP A 50 -11.03 4.59 -11.12
CA ASP A 50 -11.38 6.02 -11.15
C ASP A 50 -12.89 6.27 -10.99
N SER A 51 -13.72 5.39 -11.54
CA SER A 51 -15.18 5.51 -11.47
C SER A 51 -15.70 5.10 -10.09
N LEU A 52 -15.18 4.01 -9.52
CA LEU A 52 -15.47 3.57 -8.15
C LEU A 52 -15.09 4.67 -7.14
N ILE A 53 -13.98 5.36 -7.36
CA ILE A 53 -13.57 6.49 -6.51
C ILE A 53 -14.58 7.64 -6.60
N ARG A 54 -14.98 8.06 -7.81
CA ARG A 54 -15.99 9.12 -7.96
C ARG A 54 -17.34 8.73 -7.37
N GLU A 55 -17.71 7.47 -7.51
CA GLU A 55 -18.96 6.91 -7.02
C GLU A 55 -18.99 6.86 -5.48
N GLY A 56 -17.96 6.30 -4.84
CA GLY A 56 -17.86 6.30 -3.38
C GLY A 56 -17.79 7.72 -2.79
N SER A 57 -17.07 8.64 -3.44
CA SER A 57 -17.07 10.05 -3.01
C SER A 57 -18.42 10.75 -3.23
N LEU A 58 -19.20 10.37 -4.24
CA LEU A 58 -20.57 10.86 -4.42
C LEU A 58 -21.48 10.36 -3.28
N GLU A 59 -21.40 9.08 -2.92
CA GLU A 59 -22.17 8.52 -1.81
C GLU A 59 -21.81 9.20 -0.48
N TRP A 60 -20.52 9.42 -0.23
CA TRP A 60 -20.06 10.18 0.93
C TRP A 60 -20.65 11.60 0.96
N ARG A 61 -20.69 12.32 -0.17
CA ARG A 61 -21.33 13.65 -0.25
C ARG A 61 -22.82 13.59 0.04
N ASN A 62 -23.53 12.59 -0.47
CA ASN A 62 -24.95 12.39 -0.16
C ASN A 62 -25.18 12.17 1.35
N LEU A 63 -24.32 11.39 2.00
CA LEU A 63 -24.35 11.22 3.46
C LEU A 63 -24.07 12.54 4.18
N CYS A 64 -23.12 13.34 3.69
CA CYS A 64 -22.81 14.67 4.23
C CYS A 64 -23.94 15.69 4.07
N GLU A 65 -24.92 15.47 3.19
CA GLU A 65 -26.10 16.33 3.04
C GLU A 65 -27.24 15.92 3.98
N ASN A 66 -27.24 14.68 4.45
CA ASN A 66 -28.23 14.18 5.38
C ASN A 66 -28.10 14.85 6.76
N ARG A 67 -29.17 15.49 7.21
CA ARG A 67 -29.18 16.23 8.48
C ARG A 67 -28.78 15.38 9.69
N THR A 68 -29.28 14.15 9.78
CA THR A 68 -28.98 13.24 10.90
C THR A 68 -27.50 12.91 10.95
N TYR A 69 -26.89 12.60 9.80
CA TYR A 69 -25.47 12.26 9.73
C TYR A 69 -24.58 13.48 9.94
N ARG A 70 -24.99 14.67 9.47
CA ARG A 70 -24.27 15.93 9.75
C ARG A 70 -24.24 16.30 11.22
N GLU A 71 -25.34 16.07 11.94
CA GLU A 71 -25.42 16.33 13.38
C GLU A 71 -24.58 15.32 14.17
N ARG A 72 -24.51 14.06 13.72
CA ARG A 72 -23.71 12.99 14.34
C ARG A 72 -22.20 13.06 14.01
N PHE A 73 -21.85 13.46 12.80
CA PHE A 73 -20.47 13.53 12.28
C PHE A 73 -20.19 14.93 11.69
N PRO A 74 -19.96 15.95 12.53
CA PRO A 74 -19.71 17.32 12.07
C PRO A 74 -18.42 17.46 11.23
N ASP A 75 -17.43 16.60 11.47
CA ASP A 75 -16.17 16.50 10.74
C ASP A 75 -16.29 15.69 9.44
N LYS A 76 -17.43 15.03 9.21
CA LYS A 76 -17.75 14.19 8.04
C LYS A 76 -16.94 12.89 7.94
N HIS A 77 -16.29 12.44 9.02
CA HIS A 77 -15.68 11.12 9.09
C HIS A 77 -16.71 10.10 9.56
N PHE A 78 -17.32 9.36 8.63
CA PHE A 78 -18.29 8.33 8.97
C PHE A 78 -17.59 7.04 9.38
N ASP A 79 -18.06 6.41 10.46
CA ASP A 79 -17.70 5.03 10.79
C ASP A 79 -18.31 4.03 9.78
N LEU A 80 -17.72 2.82 9.69
CA LEU A 80 -18.20 1.78 8.78
C LEU A 80 -19.64 1.37 9.07
N GLU A 81 -20.03 1.34 10.36
CA GLU A 81 -21.38 0.98 10.77
C GLU A 81 -22.43 1.93 10.17
N THR A 82 -22.17 3.23 10.19
CA THR A 82 -23.03 4.26 9.61
C THR A 82 -23.19 4.07 8.11
N VAL A 83 -22.10 3.78 7.39
CA VAL A 83 -22.14 3.53 5.94
C VAL A 83 -22.97 2.28 5.61
N VAL A 84 -22.81 1.21 6.39
CA VAL A 84 -23.60 -0.04 6.24
C VAL A 84 -25.07 0.21 6.58
N GLN A 85 -25.37 0.90 7.68
CA GLN A 85 -26.74 1.23 8.09
C GLN A 85 -27.44 2.15 7.07
N ALA A 86 -26.71 3.07 6.47
CA ALA A 86 -27.20 3.94 5.41
C ALA A 86 -27.49 3.19 4.10
N LYS A 87 -27.07 1.92 3.99
CA LYS A 87 -27.24 1.06 2.80
C LYS A 87 -26.67 1.70 1.54
N VAL A 88 -25.50 2.32 1.66
CA VAL A 88 -24.75 2.82 0.50
C VAL A 88 -24.59 1.69 -0.52
N ARG A 89 -24.21 0.50 -0.07
CA ARG A 89 -24.20 -0.74 -0.86
C ARG A 89 -24.82 -1.89 -0.05
N PRO A 90 -25.23 -3.01 -0.68
CA PRO A 90 -25.84 -4.15 0.00
C PRO A 90 -24.82 -4.99 0.80
N LEU A 91 -24.07 -4.34 1.69
CA LEU A 91 -23.09 -4.97 2.57
C LEU A 91 -23.71 -5.31 3.92
N SER A 92 -23.18 -6.37 4.55
CA SER A 92 -23.49 -6.76 5.91
C SER A 92 -22.23 -7.24 6.62
N VAL A 93 -22.09 -6.91 7.90
CA VAL A 93 -21.01 -7.43 8.74
C VAL A 93 -21.34 -8.89 9.10
N VAL A 94 -20.37 -9.78 8.96
CA VAL A 94 -20.45 -11.18 9.41
C VAL A 94 -19.58 -11.30 10.66
N PRO A 95 -20.17 -11.27 11.88
CA PRO A 95 -19.40 -11.21 13.12
C PRO A 95 -18.40 -12.35 13.27
N GLU A 96 -18.77 -13.57 12.84
CA GLU A 96 -17.95 -14.77 12.97
C GLU A 96 -16.69 -14.76 12.08
N LYS A 97 -16.62 -13.84 11.11
CA LYS A 97 -15.50 -13.67 10.18
C LYS A 97 -14.93 -12.24 10.22
N SER A 98 -15.29 -11.47 11.24
CA SER A 98 -14.84 -10.09 11.44
C SER A 98 -14.00 -10.04 12.70
N PHE A 99 -12.81 -9.47 12.60
CA PHE A 99 -11.82 -9.52 13.68
C PHE A 99 -11.50 -8.13 14.20
N ILE A 100 -11.29 -8.03 15.52
CA ILE A 100 -10.78 -6.84 16.19
C ILE A 100 -9.57 -7.29 16.99
N GLY A 101 -8.46 -6.58 16.82
CA GLY A 101 -7.21 -6.90 17.50
C GLY A 101 -6.38 -5.68 17.79
N PHE A 102 -5.35 -5.89 18.61
CA PHE A 102 -4.49 -4.83 19.13
C PHE A 102 -3.02 -5.17 18.84
N PHE A 103 -2.25 -4.13 18.53
CA PHE A 103 -0.82 -4.24 18.37
C PHE A 103 -0.15 -4.14 19.73
N HIS A 104 0.62 -5.16 20.08
CA HIS A 104 1.47 -5.16 21.26
C HIS A 104 2.85 -4.65 20.87
N PRO A 105 3.39 -3.61 21.53
CA PRO A 105 4.75 -3.16 21.28
C PRO A 105 5.75 -4.26 21.63
N GLU A 106 6.67 -4.58 20.71
CA GLU A 106 7.73 -5.56 20.98
C GLU A 106 8.66 -5.06 22.10
N GLY A 107 8.91 -5.90 23.11
CA GLY A 107 9.89 -5.63 24.17
C GLY A 107 9.37 -4.88 25.40
N ILE A 108 8.06 -4.63 25.52
CA ILE A 108 7.46 -4.19 26.78
C ILE A 108 6.98 -5.45 27.51
N GLU A 109 7.59 -5.76 28.67
CA GLU A 109 7.10 -6.80 29.57
C GLU A 109 5.65 -6.47 29.98
N ASP A 110 4.80 -7.50 30.10
CA ASP A 110 3.33 -7.50 30.30
C ASP A 110 2.78 -6.66 31.48
N GLU A 111 3.60 -5.82 32.12
CA GLU A 111 3.22 -4.93 33.22
C GLU A 111 2.35 -3.75 32.74
N GLY A 112 1.15 -4.04 32.24
CA GLY A 112 0.16 -2.99 31.92
C GLY A 112 -0.95 -3.38 30.95
N PHE A 113 -0.85 -4.53 30.26
CA PHE A 113 -1.77 -4.91 29.18
C PHE A 113 -2.78 -6.00 29.57
N ASP A 114 -3.03 -6.20 30.86
CA ASP A 114 -3.98 -7.18 31.38
C ASP A 114 -5.40 -7.06 30.78
N PHE A 115 -5.81 -5.85 30.38
CA PHE A 115 -7.09 -5.61 29.72
C PHE A 115 -7.16 -6.12 28.26
N LEU A 116 -6.02 -6.43 27.65
CA LEU A 116 -5.91 -6.97 26.29
C LEU A 116 -5.70 -8.49 26.25
N LYS A 117 -5.69 -9.18 27.40
CA LYS A 117 -5.42 -10.63 27.50
C LYS A 117 -6.31 -11.50 26.62
N ASP A 118 -7.55 -11.08 26.38
CA ASP A 118 -8.50 -11.80 25.52
C ASP A 118 -8.61 -11.23 24.10
N ALA A 119 -7.82 -10.19 23.78
CA ALA A 119 -7.88 -9.53 22.49
C ALA A 119 -6.97 -10.21 21.48
N MET A 120 -7.37 -10.23 20.20
CA MET A 120 -6.55 -10.86 19.16
C MET A 120 -5.29 -10.04 18.89
N SER A 121 -4.15 -10.71 18.75
CA SER A 121 -2.95 -10.11 18.17
C SER A 121 -3.09 -9.97 16.66
N PHE A 122 -2.28 -9.13 16.04
CA PHE A 122 -2.22 -9.05 14.58
C PHE A 122 -1.89 -10.42 13.94
N ASP A 123 -0.97 -11.17 14.54
CA ASP A 123 -0.61 -12.51 14.06
C ASP A 123 -1.80 -13.47 14.10
N ASN A 124 -2.57 -13.46 15.20
CA ASN A 124 -3.76 -14.29 15.33
C ASN A 124 -4.82 -13.92 14.28
N ILE A 125 -5.01 -12.62 13.99
CA ILE A 125 -5.92 -12.18 12.93
C ILE A 125 -5.46 -12.71 11.57
N TRP A 126 -4.16 -12.59 11.28
CA TRP A 126 -3.61 -13.07 10.01
C TRP A 126 -3.76 -14.58 9.84
N ASP A 127 -3.58 -15.33 10.92
CA ASP A 127 -3.75 -16.79 10.92
C ASP A 127 -5.21 -17.17 10.64
N GLU A 128 -6.20 -16.48 11.22
CA GLU A 128 -7.62 -16.69 10.93
C GLU A 128 -8.00 -16.32 9.49
N ILE A 129 -7.45 -15.23 8.95
CA ILE A 129 -7.62 -14.85 7.54
C ILE A 129 -7.05 -15.96 6.63
N THR A 130 -5.85 -16.44 6.92
CA THR A 130 -5.17 -17.48 6.13
C THR A 130 -5.92 -18.80 6.19
N LYS A 131 -6.40 -19.19 7.37
CA LYS A 131 -7.20 -20.40 7.58
C LYS A 131 -8.51 -20.35 6.81
N SER A 132 -9.18 -19.20 6.79
CA SER A 132 -10.43 -19.02 6.02
C SER A 132 -10.26 -19.33 4.53
N VAL A 133 -9.08 -19.05 3.96
CA VAL A 133 -8.74 -19.36 2.56
C VAL A 133 -8.45 -20.84 2.36
N GLN A 134 -7.78 -21.48 3.33
CA GLN A 134 -7.39 -22.89 3.24
C GLN A 134 -8.59 -23.83 3.43
N ASP A 135 -9.49 -23.49 4.35
CA ASP A 135 -10.66 -24.29 4.70
C ASP A 135 -11.80 -24.17 3.68
N SER A 136 -11.70 -23.26 2.70
CA SER A 136 -12.70 -23.11 1.64
C SER A 136 -12.66 -24.30 0.68
N PRO A 137 -13.75 -25.09 0.58
CA PRO A 137 -13.82 -26.29 -0.25
C PRO A 137 -13.95 -25.98 -1.75
N SER A 138 -14.23 -24.73 -2.12
CA SER A 138 -14.41 -24.30 -3.51
C SER A 138 -13.12 -23.73 -4.11
N HIS A 139 -12.73 -24.29 -5.26
CA HIS A 139 -11.73 -23.68 -6.13
C HIS A 139 -12.27 -22.33 -6.65
N GLY A 140 -11.87 -21.21 -6.03
CA GLY A 140 -12.15 -19.85 -6.55
C GLY A 140 -12.68 -18.84 -5.54
N GLU A 141 -12.85 -19.19 -4.26
CA GLU A 141 -13.27 -18.17 -3.28
C GLU A 141 -12.14 -17.17 -3.00
N CYS A 142 -12.40 -15.90 -3.35
CA CYS A 142 -11.65 -14.76 -2.85
C CYS A 142 -12.39 -14.13 -1.66
N PHE A 143 -11.67 -13.69 -0.64
CA PHE A 143 -12.24 -12.97 0.50
C PHE A 143 -11.90 -11.49 0.38
N VAL A 144 -12.87 -10.63 0.68
CA VAL A 144 -12.67 -9.18 0.70
C VAL A 144 -12.87 -8.70 2.13
N TYR A 145 -11.81 -8.12 2.71
CA TYR A 145 -11.85 -7.53 4.04
C TYR A 145 -11.76 -6.00 3.92
N ILE A 146 -12.65 -5.31 4.63
CA ILE A 146 -12.51 -3.88 4.89
C ILE A 146 -11.65 -3.73 6.14
N VAL A 147 -10.48 -3.12 6.00
CA VAL A 147 -9.52 -2.95 7.09
C VAL A 147 -9.54 -1.51 7.57
N SER A 148 -9.72 -1.33 8.88
CA SER A 148 -9.59 -0.03 9.57
C SER A 148 -8.24 0.05 10.27
N TRP A 149 -7.47 1.11 10.00
CA TRP A 149 -6.22 1.40 10.70
C TRP A 149 -5.96 2.90 10.83
N ASN A 150 -5.76 3.36 12.06
CA ASN A 150 -5.52 4.76 12.42
C ASN A 150 -6.49 5.72 11.71
N ASP A 151 -7.80 5.47 11.88
CA ASP A 151 -8.91 6.26 11.32
C ASP A 151 -9.03 6.25 9.78
N HIS A 152 -8.32 5.34 9.09
CA HIS A 152 -8.42 5.18 7.65
C HIS A 152 -8.83 3.76 7.26
N PHE A 153 -9.56 3.67 6.16
CA PHE A 153 -10.10 2.41 5.65
C PHE A 153 -9.52 2.07 4.28
N PHE A 154 -9.14 0.82 4.11
CA PHE A 154 -8.68 0.27 2.84
C PHE A 154 -9.18 -1.18 2.66
N ILE A 155 -9.02 -1.75 1.48
CA ILE A 155 -9.43 -3.13 1.19
C ILE A 155 -8.22 -4.06 1.21
N LEU A 156 -8.38 -5.21 1.86
CA LEU A 156 -7.54 -6.39 1.70
C LEU A 156 -8.32 -7.47 0.93
N LYS A 157 -7.99 -7.69 -0.34
CA LYS A 157 -8.50 -8.84 -1.11
C LYS A 157 -7.54 -10.01 -0.93
N VAL A 158 -8.09 -11.17 -0.65
CA VAL A 158 -7.33 -12.38 -0.35
C VAL A 158 -7.69 -13.47 -1.34
N GLU A 159 -6.69 -13.95 -2.08
CA GLU A 159 -6.80 -15.07 -3.01
C GLU A 159 -5.82 -16.19 -2.63
N ARG A 160 -5.96 -17.34 -3.29
CA ARG A 160 -5.08 -18.49 -3.06
C ARG A 160 -3.60 -18.16 -3.29
N ASP A 161 -3.30 -17.48 -4.38
CA ASP A 161 -1.92 -17.26 -4.85
C ASP A 161 -1.43 -15.81 -4.68
N ALA A 162 -2.30 -14.89 -4.26
CA ALA A 162 -1.96 -13.49 -4.06
C ALA A 162 -2.81 -12.81 -2.97
N TYR A 163 -2.28 -11.75 -2.37
CA TYR A 163 -3.04 -10.77 -1.60
C TYR A 163 -3.00 -9.42 -2.32
N TYR A 164 -4.06 -8.62 -2.15
CA TYR A 164 -4.12 -7.27 -2.71
C TYR A 164 -4.49 -6.26 -1.64
N ILE A 165 -3.75 -5.15 -1.59
CA ILE A 165 -4.13 -3.97 -0.82
C ILE A 165 -4.63 -2.92 -1.80
N ILE A 166 -5.87 -2.45 -1.64
CA ILE A 166 -6.44 -1.36 -2.42
C ILE A 166 -6.68 -0.19 -1.48
N ASP A 167 -5.97 0.90 -1.68
CA ASP A 167 -6.08 2.10 -0.87
C ASP A 167 -6.38 3.31 -1.76
N THR A 168 -7.39 4.08 -1.36
CA THR A 168 -7.86 5.26 -2.09
C THR A 168 -7.16 6.54 -1.69
N LEU A 169 -6.27 6.51 -0.71
CA LEU A 169 -5.45 7.64 -0.28
C LEU A 169 -3.99 7.41 -0.66
N GLY A 170 -3.54 8.07 -1.74
CA GLY A 170 -2.22 7.84 -2.32
C GLY A 170 -1.07 8.11 -1.34
N GLU A 171 -1.16 9.17 -0.53
CA GLU A 171 -0.09 9.60 0.39
C GLU A 171 0.30 8.54 1.43
N ARG A 172 -0.55 7.53 1.65
CA ARG A 172 -0.22 6.37 2.47
C ARG A 172 0.84 5.47 1.82
N LEU A 173 0.96 5.44 0.50
CA LEU A 173 2.02 4.67 -0.16
C LEU A 173 3.37 5.37 -0.04
N TYR A 174 3.41 6.66 -0.33
CA TYR A 174 4.56 7.55 -0.15
C TYR A 174 4.11 9.02 -0.17
N GLU A 175 4.88 9.90 0.47
CA GLU A 175 4.59 11.32 0.59
C GLU A 175 4.39 11.99 -0.78
N GLY A 176 3.31 12.77 -0.93
CA GLY A 176 2.98 13.49 -2.16
C GLY A 176 2.35 12.63 -3.26
N CYS A 177 2.09 11.34 -3.02
CA CYS A 177 1.32 10.51 -3.94
C CYS A 177 -0.15 10.94 -3.97
N ASN A 178 -0.68 11.25 -5.15
CA ASN A 178 -2.06 11.73 -5.36
C ASN A 178 -2.88 10.77 -6.23
N GLN A 179 -2.50 9.48 -6.23
CA GLN A 179 -3.15 8.42 -6.98
C GLN A 179 -3.52 7.30 -6.03
N ALA A 180 -4.78 6.85 -6.08
CA ALA A 180 -5.15 5.59 -5.45
C ALA A 180 -4.36 4.44 -6.08
N PHE A 181 -4.14 3.38 -5.32
CA PHE A 181 -3.26 2.30 -5.73
C PHE A 181 -3.78 0.93 -5.32
N ILE A 182 -3.29 -0.08 -6.04
CA ILE A 182 -3.44 -1.49 -5.73
C ILE A 182 -2.04 -2.09 -5.67
N LEU A 183 -1.69 -2.70 -4.55
CA LEU A 183 -0.47 -3.51 -4.40
C LEU A 183 -0.85 -4.99 -4.54
N LYS A 184 -0.06 -5.76 -5.31
CA LYS A 184 -0.27 -7.21 -5.48
C LYS A 184 0.89 -8.00 -4.90
N PHE A 185 0.63 -8.73 -3.83
CA PHE A 185 1.59 -9.58 -3.14
C PHE A 185 1.43 -11.02 -3.61
N ASP A 186 2.36 -11.50 -4.42
CA ASP A 186 2.37 -12.87 -4.98
C ASP A 186 3.71 -13.58 -4.72
N ARG A 187 3.92 -14.75 -5.35
CA ARG A 187 5.14 -15.56 -5.21
C ARG A 187 6.45 -14.82 -5.54
N ASP A 188 6.39 -13.78 -6.36
CA ASP A 188 7.55 -13.04 -6.85
C ASP A 188 7.81 -11.74 -6.07
N THR A 189 6.88 -11.38 -5.17
CA THR A 189 7.00 -10.21 -4.30
C THR A 189 8.09 -10.41 -3.25
N THR A 190 8.87 -9.36 -2.97
CA THR A 190 9.95 -9.39 -1.96
C THR A 190 9.98 -8.12 -1.11
N ILE A 191 10.47 -8.25 0.12
CA ILE A 191 10.89 -7.11 0.94
C ILE A 191 12.39 -7.24 1.19
N LEU A 192 13.11 -6.14 0.92
CA LEU A 192 14.55 -6.04 1.13
C LEU A 192 14.84 -5.10 2.31
N GLN A 193 15.81 -5.41 3.15
CA GLN A 193 16.35 -4.47 4.12
C GLN A 193 17.39 -3.60 3.42
N LEU A 194 17.27 -2.28 3.57
CA LEU A 194 18.27 -1.35 3.06
C LEU A 194 19.39 -1.21 4.10
N PRO A 195 20.66 -1.09 3.69
CA PRO A 195 21.75 -0.76 4.59
C PRO A 195 21.42 0.54 5.34
N ASN A 196 21.67 0.58 6.66
CA ASN A 196 21.49 1.79 7.44
C ASN A 196 22.60 2.78 7.06
N THR A 197 22.34 3.70 6.13
CA THR A 197 23.16 4.91 6.01
C THR A 197 22.90 5.76 7.25
N SER A 198 23.79 5.65 8.25
CA SER A 198 23.85 6.54 9.40
C SER A 198 23.77 8.00 8.93
N GLN A 199 22.78 8.72 9.45
CA GLN A 199 22.61 10.16 9.27
C GLN A 199 23.91 10.89 9.64
N GLN A 200 24.63 11.40 8.65
CA GLN A 200 25.63 12.44 8.89
C GLN A 200 24.89 13.77 9.00
N SER A 201 24.89 14.29 10.22
CA SER A 201 24.49 15.64 10.58
C SER A 201 25.18 16.68 9.70
N ASP A 202 24.40 17.58 9.11
CA ASP A 202 24.87 18.80 8.47
C ASP A 202 25.56 19.72 9.50
N GLU A 203 26.85 19.51 9.74
CA GLU A 203 27.72 20.56 10.26
C GLU A 203 28.15 21.46 9.11
N LYS A 204 27.48 22.61 9.04
CA LYS A 204 27.85 23.75 8.21
C LYS A 204 29.17 24.36 8.72
N PRO A 205 30.09 24.73 7.83
CA PRO A 205 30.83 25.97 8.05
C PRO A 205 30.64 26.95 6.89
N ALA A 206 30.38 28.19 7.28
CA ALA A 206 30.29 29.34 6.42
C ALA A 206 31.67 29.73 5.84
N SER A 207 31.72 30.16 4.57
CA SER A 207 32.55 31.30 4.16
C SER A 207 32.27 31.79 2.73
N THR A 208 31.73 33.01 2.70
CA THR A 208 32.16 34.18 1.91
C THR A 208 32.16 34.17 0.37
N LYS A 209 31.30 35.05 -0.16
CA LYS A 209 31.19 35.59 -1.52
C LYS A 209 32.52 36.06 -2.14
N LYS A 210 32.63 35.94 -3.48
CA LYS A 210 33.06 37.03 -4.39
C LYS A 210 32.62 36.74 -5.85
N GLU A 211 32.07 37.77 -6.47
CA GLU A 211 31.64 37.88 -7.88
C GLU A 211 32.86 38.03 -8.82
N GLN A 212 32.78 37.52 -10.07
CA GLN A 212 32.55 38.33 -11.30
C GLN A 212 32.83 37.52 -12.59
N THR A 213 31.93 37.75 -13.55
CA THR A 213 31.94 37.67 -15.03
C THR A 213 33.31 37.67 -15.73
N ASP A 214 33.51 36.97 -16.87
CA ASP A 214 33.08 37.45 -18.19
C ASP A 214 33.00 36.38 -19.33
N LYS A 215 32.29 36.77 -20.40
CA LYS A 215 31.71 35.96 -21.49
C LYS A 215 32.61 35.63 -22.71
N LYS A 216 32.05 34.74 -23.56
CA LYS A 216 32.15 34.54 -25.05
C LYS A 216 33.18 33.46 -25.49
N GLN A 217 32.95 32.61 -26.50
CA GLN A 217 32.02 32.63 -27.65
C GLN A 217 31.99 31.26 -28.38
N ALA A 218 30.89 31.02 -29.14
CA ALA A 218 30.75 30.26 -30.41
C ALA A 218 31.07 28.74 -30.43
N ILE A 219 30.10 27.84 -30.64
CA ILE A 219 29.32 27.50 -31.86
C ILE A 219 30.16 26.87 -32.98
N ASN A 220 30.00 25.56 -33.18
CA ASN A 220 29.59 24.84 -34.41
C ASN A 220 29.97 23.35 -34.27
N GLU A 221 29.02 22.42 -34.25
CA GLU A 221 28.34 21.77 -35.40
C GLU A 221 29.24 20.81 -36.21
N GLY A 222 28.71 19.59 -36.43
CA GLY A 222 29.30 18.52 -37.25
C GLY A 222 29.40 17.22 -36.46
N LYS A 223 28.32 16.43 -36.28
CA LYS A 223 27.60 15.60 -37.27
C LYS A 223 28.49 14.50 -37.86
N ILE A 224 27.86 13.33 -37.99
CA ILE A 224 28.14 12.20 -38.92
C ILE A 224 28.86 11.02 -38.21
N VAL A 225 28.11 9.97 -37.82
CA VAL A 225 27.66 8.83 -38.66
C VAL A 225 28.87 7.94 -38.90
N SER A 226 28.97 6.80 -38.23
CA SER A 226 28.37 5.52 -38.63
C SER A 226 29.55 4.54 -38.71
N ASN A 227 29.44 3.24 -38.61
CA ASN A 227 28.38 2.25 -38.65
C ASN A 227 29.09 0.94 -38.26
N ASN A 228 28.33 -0.02 -37.74
CA ASN A 228 28.30 -1.44 -38.15
C ASN A 228 29.66 -2.17 -38.30
N THR A 229 29.86 -3.39 -37.81
CA THR A 229 28.93 -4.49 -37.52
C THR A 229 29.81 -5.64 -37.01
N ASN A 230 29.20 -6.52 -36.21
CA ASN A 230 29.32 -7.99 -36.17
C ASN A 230 30.73 -8.62 -36.38
N GLU A 231 31.18 -9.58 -35.59
CA GLU A 231 30.56 -10.90 -35.45
C GLU A 231 31.10 -11.64 -34.21
N LYS A 232 30.28 -12.61 -33.78
CA LYS A 232 30.43 -13.55 -32.67
C LYS A 232 31.63 -14.49 -32.85
N MET A 233 32.22 -14.93 -31.73
CA MET A 233 32.40 -16.37 -31.48
C MET A 233 32.67 -16.65 -29.99
N GLU A 234 31.96 -17.66 -29.49
CA GLU A 234 32.17 -18.38 -28.22
C GLU A 234 33.58 -19.02 -28.22
N GLU A 235 34.22 -19.48 -27.15
CA GLU A 235 33.82 -20.10 -25.89
C GLU A 235 35.11 -20.20 -25.06
N SER A 236 35.09 -20.01 -23.73
CA SER A 236 36.13 -20.57 -22.85
C SER A 236 35.66 -20.55 -21.39
N THR A 237 35.31 -21.74 -20.93
CA THR A 237 35.11 -22.14 -19.55
C THR A 237 36.32 -21.84 -18.69
N VAL A 238 36.14 -21.08 -17.59
CA VAL A 238 36.98 -21.24 -16.40
C VAL A 238 36.10 -21.12 -15.15
N ALA A 239 35.94 -22.23 -14.45
CA ALA A 239 35.40 -22.26 -13.11
C ALA A 239 36.42 -21.63 -12.15
N PHE A 240 36.07 -20.49 -11.56
CA PHE A 240 36.72 -20.02 -10.34
C PHE A 240 35.72 -20.07 -9.20
N ARG A 241 36.07 -20.93 -8.24
CA ARG A 241 35.40 -21.08 -6.96
C ARG A 241 35.95 -19.99 -6.06
N ASP A 242 35.49 -18.76 -6.24
CA ASP A 242 35.88 -17.66 -5.37
C ASP A 242 34.83 -17.49 -4.27
N LYS A 243 35.31 -17.58 -3.03
CA LYS A 243 34.57 -17.15 -1.85
C LYS A 243 34.16 -15.70 -2.08
N VAL A 244 32.86 -15.47 -2.25
CA VAL A 244 32.31 -14.11 -2.29
C VAL A 244 32.59 -13.49 -0.91
N PRO A 245 33.32 -12.36 -0.83
CA PRO A 245 33.33 -11.57 0.38
C PRO A 245 31.91 -11.05 0.57
N GLU A 246 31.31 -11.28 1.74
CA GLU A 246 30.05 -10.64 2.11
C GLU A 246 30.24 -9.12 1.99
N ASN A 247 29.70 -8.53 0.92
CA ASN A 247 29.59 -7.09 0.81
C ASN A 247 28.51 -6.67 1.81
N GLU A 248 28.92 -6.03 2.90
CA GLU A 248 28.02 -5.46 3.92
C GLU A 248 27.09 -4.35 3.37
N ASP A 249 27.23 -4.00 2.09
CA ASP A 249 26.45 -2.98 1.38
C ASP A 249 25.32 -3.54 0.49
N GLU A 250 25.17 -4.87 0.36
CA GLU A 250 24.07 -5.44 -0.42
C GLU A 250 22.77 -5.52 0.38
N PRO A 251 21.62 -5.13 -0.21
CA PRO A 251 20.33 -5.21 0.47
C PRO A 251 19.98 -6.68 0.75
N SER A 252 19.75 -7.02 2.02
CA SER A 252 19.42 -8.40 2.41
C SER A 252 17.93 -8.69 2.22
N LEU A 253 17.61 -9.91 1.76
CA LEU A 253 16.23 -10.37 1.59
C LEU A 253 15.61 -10.63 2.97
N VAL A 254 14.55 -9.89 3.30
CA VAL A 254 13.79 -10.05 4.57
C VAL A 254 12.74 -11.14 4.42
N CYS A 255 11.90 -11.03 3.39
CA CYS A 255 10.85 -12.00 3.11
C CYS A 255 10.51 -12.02 1.62
N LYS A 256 9.94 -13.14 1.16
CA LYS A 256 9.52 -13.38 -0.23
C LYS A 256 8.16 -14.08 -0.25
N GLY A 257 7.42 -13.87 -1.34
CA GLY A 257 6.14 -14.50 -1.60
C GLY A 257 4.98 -13.65 -1.08
N LYS A 258 3.75 -14.16 -1.23
CA LYS A 258 2.54 -13.40 -0.87
C LYS A 258 2.52 -12.99 0.62
N GLU A 259 3.13 -13.76 1.51
CA GLU A 259 3.23 -13.45 2.94
C GLU A 259 4.03 -12.18 3.24
N THR A 260 4.76 -11.64 2.26
CA THR A 260 5.29 -10.26 2.34
C THR A 260 4.20 -9.22 2.61
N CYS A 261 2.93 -9.50 2.27
CA CYS A 261 1.78 -8.65 2.61
C CYS A 261 1.63 -8.49 4.12
N LYS A 262 1.76 -9.59 4.88
CA LYS A 262 1.72 -9.61 6.35
C LYS A 262 2.78 -8.66 6.92
N GLU A 263 4.02 -8.84 6.47
CA GLU A 263 5.17 -8.05 6.91
C GLU A 263 5.06 -6.58 6.48
N TYR A 264 4.57 -6.32 5.25
CA TYR A 264 4.30 -4.96 4.79
C TYR A 264 3.29 -4.27 5.69
N ILE A 265 2.16 -4.92 5.98
CA ILE A 265 1.11 -4.37 6.85
C ILE A 265 1.65 -4.14 8.26
N LYS A 266 2.36 -5.10 8.87
CA LYS A 266 3.01 -4.92 10.18
C LYS A 266 3.95 -3.71 10.20
N SER A 267 4.81 -3.60 9.19
CA SER A 267 5.80 -2.53 9.07
C SER A 267 5.15 -1.17 8.83
N PHE A 268 4.11 -1.15 7.99
CA PHE A 268 3.34 0.02 7.63
C PHE A 268 2.54 0.55 8.84
N PHE A 269 1.97 -0.35 9.62
CA PHE A 269 1.22 -0.05 10.84
C PHE A 269 2.12 0.33 12.03
N GLY A 270 3.29 -0.30 12.16
CA GLY A 270 4.24 -0.01 13.24
C GLY A 270 5.01 1.30 13.11
N ARG A 271 5.02 1.95 11.93
CA ARG A 271 5.84 3.15 11.67
C ARG A 271 5.11 4.49 11.76
N ASN A 272 3.78 4.52 11.82
CA ASN A 272 3.02 5.77 11.70
C ASN A 272 2.06 6.04 12.88
N PRO A 273 2.55 6.61 13.99
CA PRO A 273 1.78 7.57 14.75
C PRO A 273 2.01 8.95 14.11
N HIS A 274 1.16 9.34 13.15
CA HIS A 274 1.06 10.75 12.78
C HIS A 274 0.21 11.48 13.82
#